data_AF-A0A932JN78-F1
#
_entry.id   AF-A0A932JN78-F1
#
_cell.length_a   1.000
_cell.length_b   1.000
_cell.length_c   1.000
_cell.angle_alpha   90.00
_cell.angle_beta   90.00
_cell.angle_gamma   90.00
#
_symmetry.space_group_name_H-M   'P 1'
#
loop_
_entity.id
_entity.type
_entity.pdbx_description
1 polymer ?
#
loop_
_entity_poly.entity_id
_entity_poly.type
_entity_poly.pdbx_seq_one_letter_code
_entity_poly.pdbx_strand_id
1 'polypeptide(L)'
;MKTYIFLPILFIFTMTMNAQRFNPPATKQTSVSETLHGKTLIDKYRWLEDKTNPEVISWTRSQHDYTLEYIHKNMPEINGLRDEFIHYLDRDIKGAPFFIGNRSISIELLMLKPVNRKVLFLITLMDSIGLLIKNTHIFL
;
A
#
# COMPACT_ATOMS: atom_id res chain seq x y z
N MET A 1 -23.27 -22.59 -57.76
CA MET A 1 -23.63 -21.65 -56.67
C MET A 1 -23.29 -22.31 -55.35
N LYS A 2 -22.42 -21.70 -54.51
CA LYS A 2 -22.17 -21.95 -53.06
C LYS A 2 -20.69 -21.72 -52.69
N THR A 3 -20.16 -20.51 -52.90
CA THR A 3 -18.84 -20.10 -52.35
C THR A 3 -18.90 -18.76 -51.61
N TYR A 4 -20.06 -18.10 -51.56
CA TYR A 4 -20.22 -16.79 -50.92
C TYR A 4 -20.72 -16.84 -49.47
N ILE A 5 -20.95 -18.05 -48.90
CA ILE A 5 -21.42 -18.21 -47.52
C ILE A 5 -20.26 -18.20 -46.50
N PHE A 6 -19.01 -18.42 -46.93
CA PHE A 6 -17.84 -18.39 -46.05
C PHE A 6 -17.22 -16.99 -45.85
N LEU A 7 -17.58 -16.00 -46.67
CA LEU A 7 -17.06 -14.63 -46.57
C LEU A 7 -17.53 -13.85 -45.32
N PRO A 8 -18.79 -13.96 -44.83
CA PRO A 8 -19.23 -13.24 -43.62
C PRO A 8 -18.71 -13.88 -42.31
N ILE A 9 -18.33 -15.16 -42.31
CA ILE A 9 -17.80 -15.85 -41.12
C ILE A 9 -16.39 -15.36 -40.77
N LEU A 10 -15.59 -14.97 -41.77
CA LEU A 10 -14.25 -14.41 -41.55
C LEU A 10 -14.28 -13.00 -40.94
N PHE A 11 -15.38 -12.24 -41.11
CA PHE A 11 -15.53 -10.89 -40.58
C PHE A 11 -15.97 -10.86 -39.09
N ILE A 12 -16.59 -11.94 -38.60
CA ILE A 12 -17.06 -12.03 -37.20
C ILE A 12 -15.90 -12.41 -36.24
N PHE A 13 -14.76 -12.88 -36.74
CA PHE A 13 -13.64 -13.34 -35.91
C PHE A 13 -12.64 -12.25 -35.51
N THR A 14 -12.80 -11.00 -35.94
CA THR A 14 -11.99 -9.89 -35.40
C THR A 14 -12.56 -9.42 -34.07
N MET A 15 -12.52 -10.30 -33.06
CA MET A 15 -12.71 -9.90 -31.67
C MET A 15 -11.46 -9.12 -31.29
N THR A 16 -11.52 -7.79 -31.38
CA THR A 16 -10.44 -6.91 -30.91
C THR A 16 -10.24 -7.15 -29.42
N MET A 17 -9.17 -7.87 -29.07
CA MET A 17 -8.66 -7.92 -27.71
C MET A 17 -8.21 -6.52 -27.32
N ASN A 18 -9.07 -5.80 -26.59
CA ASN A 18 -8.74 -4.47 -26.11
C ASN A 18 -7.84 -4.64 -24.87
N ALA A 19 -6.53 -4.64 -25.08
CA ALA A 19 -5.57 -4.59 -23.97
C ALA A 19 -5.78 -3.28 -23.19
N GLN A 20 -5.81 -3.36 -21.86
CA GLN A 20 -5.92 -2.18 -21.00
C GLN A 20 -4.76 -1.23 -21.31
N ARG A 21 -5.07 0.03 -21.62
CA ARG A 21 -4.05 1.04 -21.92
C ARG A 21 -3.33 1.42 -20.63
N PHE A 22 -2.05 1.04 -20.52
CA PHE A 22 -1.16 1.37 -19.41
C PHE A 22 -0.13 2.43 -19.83
N ASN A 23 -0.41 3.68 -19.46
CA ASN A 23 0.39 4.86 -19.78
C ASN A 23 0.69 5.65 -18.49
N PRO A 24 1.65 5.21 -17.66
CA PRO A 24 2.01 5.92 -16.45
C PRO A 24 2.68 7.28 -16.76
N PRO A 25 2.72 8.20 -15.77
CA PRO A 25 3.43 9.46 -15.92
C PRO A 25 4.90 9.23 -16.29
N ALA A 26 5.41 10.01 -17.26
CA ALA A 26 6.78 9.88 -17.72
C ALA A 26 7.79 10.26 -16.63
N THR A 27 8.84 9.44 -16.49
CA THR A 27 9.92 9.69 -15.53
C THR A 27 11.10 10.34 -16.23
N LYS A 28 11.54 11.50 -15.71
CA LYS A 28 12.74 12.20 -16.19
C LYS A 28 13.99 11.34 -16.01
N GLN A 29 14.82 11.29 -17.05
CA GLN A 29 16.12 10.63 -17.03
C GLN A 29 17.22 11.68 -16.89
N THR A 30 18.02 11.57 -15.83
CA THR A 30 19.21 12.40 -15.59
C THR A 30 20.37 11.44 -15.34
N SER A 31 21.29 11.32 -16.29
CA SER A 31 22.38 10.35 -16.23
C SER A 31 23.50 10.82 -15.31
N VAL A 32 23.75 10.07 -14.23
CA VAL A 32 24.93 10.20 -13.37
C VAL A 32 25.84 9.01 -13.65
N SER A 33 27.09 9.27 -14.02
CA SER A 33 28.07 8.23 -14.32
C SER A 33 29.10 8.14 -13.19
N GLU A 34 29.38 6.93 -12.74
CA GLU A 34 30.36 6.66 -11.68
C GLU A 34 31.22 5.45 -12.06
N THR A 35 32.50 5.46 -11.69
CA THR A 35 33.40 4.32 -11.95
C THR A 35 33.65 3.57 -10.65
N LEU A 36 33.13 2.34 -10.57
CA LEU A 36 33.27 1.45 -9.42
C LEU A 36 34.09 0.22 -9.84
N HIS A 37 35.21 -0.03 -9.15
CA HIS A 37 36.11 -1.16 -9.43
C HIS A 37 36.52 -1.27 -10.91
N GLY A 38 36.81 -0.12 -11.54
CA GLY A 38 37.18 -0.06 -12.96
C GLY A 38 36.02 -0.26 -13.95
N LYS A 39 34.77 -0.35 -13.48
CA LYS A 39 33.56 -0.41 -14.31
C LYS A 39 32.76 0.87 -14.22
N THR A 40 32.33 1.40 -15.36
CA THR A 40 31.45 2.57 -15.43
C THR A 40 29.99 2.15 -15.25
N LEU A 41 29.33 2.69 -14.23
CA LEU A 41 27.91 2.55 -13.95
C LEU A 41 27.19 3.87 -14.30
N ILE A 42 26.12 3.78 -15.07
CA ILE A 42 25.28 4.94 -15.43
C ILE A 42 23.93 4.80 -14.77
N ASP A 43 23.63 5.67 -13.82
CA ASP A 43 22.37 5.74 -13.11
C ASP A 43 21.55 6.92 -13.63
N LYS A 44 20.46 6.63 -14.34
CA LYS A 44 19.58 7.64 -14.94
C LYS A 44 18.54 8.22 -13.97
N TYR A 45 18.42 7.62 -12.79
CA TYR A 45 17.33 7.90 -11.85
C TYR A 45 17.83 8.22 -10.44
N ARG A 46 19.13 8.43 -10.25
CA ARG A 46 19.76 8.84 -8.99
C ARG A 46 19.03 9.96 -8.25
N TRP A 47 18.45 10.91 -8.99
CA TRP A 47 17.70 12.03 -8.43
C TRP A 47 16.47 11.60 -7.61
N LEU A 48 15.91 10.41 -7.85
CA LEU A 48 14.78 9.84 -7.07
C LEU A 48 15.17 9.38 -5.66
N GLU A 49 16.47 9.28 -5.35
CA GLU A 49 16.93 8.85 -4.03
C GLU A 49 16.71 9.93 -2.95
N ASP A 50 16.66 11.21 -3.35
CA ASP A 50 16.41 12.33 -2.44
C ASP A 50 14.91 12.51 -2.18
N LYS A 51 14.44 11.90 -1.10
CA LYS A 51 13.03 11.96 -0.68
C LYS A 51 12.57 13.35 -0.24
N THR A 52 13.48 14.29 0.01
CA THR A 52 13.15 15.66 0.44
C THR A 52 13.04 16.63 -0.74
N ASN A 53 13.52 16.22 -1.91
CA ASN A 53 13.43 17.03 -3.12
C ASN A 53 11.96 17.21 -3.57
N PRO A 54 11.49 18.46 -3.76
CA PRO A 54 10.14 18.74 -4.25
C PRO A 54 9.80 18.04 -5.58
N GLU A 55 10.77 17.85 -6.48
CA GLU A 55 10.58 17.15 -7.76
C GLU A 55 10.23 15.66 -7.52
N VAL A 56 10.90 15.02 -6.56
CA VAL A 56 10.66 13.61 -6.20
C VAL A 56 9.31 13.44 -5.51
N ILE A 57 8.95 14.37 -4.62
CA ILE A 57 7.64 14.37 -3.96
C ILE A 57 6.52 14.51 -4.99
N SER A 58 6.66 15.45 -5.94
CA SER A 58 5.70 15.67 -7.00
C SER A 58 5.58 14.45 -7.93
N TRP A 59 6.71 13.88 -8.35
CA TRP A 59 6.74 12.67 -9.17
C TRP A 59 6.09 11.49 -8.45
N THR A 60 6.40 11.27 -7.17
CA THR A 60 5.82 10.18 -6.36
C THR A 60 4.30 10.31 -6.27
N ARG A 61 3.80 11.53 -6.05
CA ARG A 61 2.35 11.80 -6.05
C ARG A 61 1.72 11.50 -7.41
N SER A 62 2.36 11.91 -8.51
CA SER A 62 1.85 11.62 -9.85
C SER A 62 1.70 10.11 -10.13
N GLN A 63 2.68 9.31 -9.69
CA GLN A 63 2.64 7.84 -9.83
C GLN A 63 1.54 7.23 -8.96
N HIS A 64 1.39 7.72 -7.73
CA HIS A 64 0.34 7.29 -6.81
C HIS A 64 -1.05 7.57 -7.38
N ASP A 65 -1.29 8.80 -7.84
CA ASP A 65 -2.59 9.23 -8.36
C ASP A 65 -2.96 8.42 -9.62
N TYR A 66 -2.00 8.23 -10.54
CA TYR A 66 -2.20 7.37 -11.71
C TYR A 66 -2.52 5.93 -11.33
N THR A 67 -1.83 5.38 -10.33
CA THR A 67 -2.06 4.01 -9.86
C THR A 67 -3.45 3.85 -9.27
N LEU A 68 -3.91 4.81 -8.45
CA LEU A 68 -5.26 4.80 -7.91
C LEU A 68 -6.31 4.89 -9.02
N GLU A 69 -6.13 5.80 -9.98
CA GLU A 69 -7.02 5.92 -11.14
C GLU A 69 -7.07 4.60 -11.93
N TYR A 70 -5.91 4.01 -12.20
CA TYR A 70 -5.80 2.75 -12.92
C TYR A 70 -6.52 1.62 -12.18
N ILE A 71 -6.32 1.48 -10.86
CA ILE A 71 -6.98 0.45 -10.05
C ILE A 71 -8.50 0.67 -10.05
N HIS A 72 -8.97 1.88 -9.74
CA HIS A 72 -10.41 2.17 -9.69
C HIS A 72 -11.11 1.92 -11.05
N LYS A 73 -10.39 2.17 -12.15
CA LYS A 73 -10.94 1.98 -13.50
C LYS A 73 -10.94 0.51 -13.93
N ASN A 74 -9.90 -0.24 -13.61
CA ASN A 74 -9.66 -1.57 -14.18
C ASN A 74 -9.97 -2.72 -13.22
N MET A 75 -10.04 -2.46 -11.92
CA MET A 75 -10.29 -3.46 -10.89
C MET A 75 -11.60 -3.10 -10.17
N PRO A 76 -12.73 -3.75 -10.52
CA PRO A 76 -13.98 -3.51 -9.83
C PRO A 76 -13.87 -3.91 -8.35
N GLU A 77 -14.57 -3.16 -7.49
CA GLU A 77 -14.64 -3.48 -6.07
C GLU A 77 -15.32 -4.84 -5.87
N ILE A 78 -14.72 -5.67 -5.00
CA ILE A 78 -15.32 -6.94 -4.59
C ILE A 78 -16.23 -6.63 -3.40
N ASN A 79 -17.54 -6.64 -3.65
CA ASN A 79 -18.56 -6.39 -2.64
C ASN A 79 -18.33 -7.23 -1.37
N GLY A 80 -18.26 -6.57 -0.21
CA GLY A 80 -18.12 -7.22 1.09
C GLY A 80 -16.71 -7.69 1.46
N LEU A 81 -15.76 -7.71 0.52
CA LEU A 81 -14.39 -8.16 0.80
C LEU A 81 -13.72 -7.28 1.88
N ARG A 82 -13.91 -5.97 1.79
CA ARG A 82 -13.38 -5.02 2.77
C ARG A 82 -13.93 -5.31 4.18
N ASP A 83 -15.23 -5.57 4.28
CA ASP A 83 -15.89 -5.82 5.55
C ASP A 83 -15.47 -7.17 6.15
N GLU A 84 -15.25 -8.19 5.31
CA GLU A 84 -14.69 -9.47 5.73
C GLU A 84 -13.26 -9.32 6.26
N PHE A 85 -12.40 -8.57 5.56
CA PHE A 85 -11.06 -8.27 6.08
C PHE A 85 -11.12 -7.54 7.42
N ILE A 86 -12.01 -6.56 7.55
CA ILE A 86 -12.20 -5.85 8.82
C ILE A 86 -12.68 -6.82 9.90
N HIS A 87 -13.63 -7.70 9.62
CA HIS A 87 -14.13 -8.69 10.58
C HIS A 87 -13.01 -9.57 11.15
N TYR A 88 -12.06 -10.04 10.33
CA TYR A 88 -10.92 -10.81 10.82
C TYR A 88 -9.87 -9.99 11.56
N LEU A 89 -9.76 -8.70 11.23
CA LEU A 89 -8.80 -7.79 11.86
C LEU A 89 -9.35 -7.09 13.12
N ASP A 90 -10.68 -7.12 13.32
CA ASP A 90 -11.38 -6.53 14.47
C ASP A 90 -11.19 -7.39 15.72
N ARG A 91 -9.96 -7.39 16.22
CA ARG A 91 -9.57 -8.09 17.44
C ARG A 91 -8.66 -7.20 18.27
N ASP A 92 -8.82 -7.29 19.58
CA ASP A 92 -7.89 -6.69 20.52
C ASP A 92 -6.57 -7.48 20.48
N ILE A 93 -5.47 -6.75 20.36
CA ILE A 93 -4.13 -7.33 20.33
C ILE A 93 -3.36 -6.79 21.53
N LYS A 94 -3.09 -7.68 22.48
CA LYS A 94 -2.20 -7.39 23.60
C LYS A 94 -0.81 -7.94 23.33
N GLY A 95 0.18 -7.05 23.29
CA GLY A 95 1.58 -7.44 23.17
C GLY A 95 2.10 -8.12 24.44
N ALA A 96 3.12 -8.96 24.28
CA ALA A 96 3.82 -9.56 25.42
C ALA A 96 4.35 -8.46 26.36
N PRO A 97 4.21 -8.65 27.69
CA PRO A 97 4.72 -7.67 28.63
C PRO A 97 6.25 -7.62 28.58
N PHE A 98 6.81 -6.43 28.71
CA PHE A 98 8.25 -6.23 28.91
C PHE A 98 8.50 -5.49 30.23
N PHE A 99 9.66 -5.75 30.84
CA PHE A 99 9.99 -5.24 32.16
C PHE A 99 10.91 -4.02 32.07
N ILE A 100 10.59 -2.98 32.86
CA ILE A 100 11.49 -1.85 33.14
C ILE A 100 11.65 -1.77 34.66
N GLY A 101 12.81 -2.17 35.18
CA GLY A 101 13.02 -2.33 36.63
C GLY A 101 12.03 -3.34 37.23
N ASN A 102 11.34 -2.95 38.31
CA ASN A 102 10.28 -3.75 38.96
C ASN A 102 8.88 -3.56 38.35
N ARG A 103 8.75 -2.97 37.16
CA ARG A 103 7.45 -2.72 36.52
C ARG A 103 7.29 -3.55 35.25
N SER A 104 6.12 -4.14 35.09
CA SER A 104 5.68 -4.78 33.86
C SER A 104 4.89 -3.78 33.01
N ILE A 105 5.24 -3.66 31.74
CA ILE A 105 4.56 -2.78 30.79
C ILE A 105 4.00 -3.65 29.66
N SER A 106 2.73 -3.50 29.36
CA SER A 106 2.09 -4.12 28.20
C SER A 106 1.40 -3.06 27.37
N ILE A 107 1.53 -3.19 26.05
CA ILE A 107 0.87 -2.33 25.07
C ILE A 107 -0.28 -3.14 24.48
N GLU A 108 -1.47 -2.57 24.56
CA GLU A 108 -2.68 -3.12 23.99
C GLU A 108 -3.16 -2.21 22.86
N LEU A 109 -3.31 -2.81 21.69
CA LEU A 109 -3.87 -2.18 20.51
C LEU A 109 -5.36 -2.51 20.50
N LEU A 110 -6.18 -1.50 20.78
CA LEU A 110 -7.62 -1.61 20.72
C LEU A 110 -8.10 -1.08 19.36
N MET A 111 -8.68 -1.97 18.56
CA MET A 111 -9.33 -1.59 17.31
C MET A 111 -10.70 -0.99 17.66
N LEU A 112 -10.87 0.32 17.51
CA LEU A 112 -12.20 0.92 17.69
C LEU A 112 -13.04 0.63 16.44
N LYS A 113 -14.23 0.05 16.67
CA LYS A 113 -15.28 -0.32 15.71
C LYS A 113 -15.33 0.52 14.42
N PRO A 114 -15.77 -0.07 13.29
CA PRO A 114 -15.47 0.39 11.92
C PRO A 114 -15.96 1.80 11.55
N VAL A 115 -16.84 2.40 12.35
CA VAL A 115 -17.45 3.70 12.05
C VAL A 115 -16.50 4.87 12.30
N ASN A 116 -15.45 4.73 13.13
CA ASN A 116 -14.69 5.90 13.58
C ASN A 116 -13.17 5.79 13.54
N ARG A 117 -12.59 4.92 12.70
CA ARG A 117 -11.17 4.90 12.22
C ARG A 117 -10.10 5.42 13.19
N LYS A 118 -10.25 5.20 14.49
CA LYS A 118 -9.33 5.67 15.53
C LYS A 118 -8.67 4.44 16.11
N VAL A 119 -7.36 4.39 16.01
CA VAL A 119 -6.59 3.36 16.68
C VAL A 119 -6.31 3.88 18.07
N LEU A 120 -6.76 3.14 19.09
CA LEU A 120 -6.52 3.49 20.48
C LEU A 120 -5.41 2.61 21.02
N PHE A 121 -4.30 3.24 21.42
CA PHE A 121 -3.26 2.56 22.18
C PHE A 121 -3.59 2.68 23.67
N LEU A 122 -3.61 1.54 24.35
CA LEU A 122 -3.71 1.46 25.80
C LEU A 122 -2.38 0.94 26.34
N ILE A 123 -1.69 1.77 27.12
CA ILE A 123 -0.47 1.37 27.84
C ILE A 123 -0.89 0.98 29.25
N THR A 124 -0.72 -0.30 29.57
CA THR A 124 -0.95 -0.84 30.92
C THR A 124 0.37 -0.94 31.66
N LEU A 125 0.46 -0.26 32.81
CA LEU A 125 1.59 -0.35 33.74
C LEU A 125 1.16 -1.18 34.95
N MET A 126 1.90 -2.25 35.23
CA MET A 126 1.71 -3.12 36.40
C MET A 126 2.98 -3.13 37.26
N ASP A 127 2.82 -3.25 38.57
CA ASP A 127 3.96 -3.43 39.50
C ASP A 127 4.47 -4.88 39.49
N SER A 128 5.51 -5.15 40.28
CA SER A 128 6.14 -6.48 40.38
C SER A 128 5.24 -7.55 41.01
N ILE A 129 4.08 -7.17 41.56
CA ILE A 129 3.09 -8.05 42.17
C ILE A 129 1.88 -8.24 41.24
N GLY A 130 1.86 -7.54 40.10
CA GLY A 130 0.81 -7.61 39.08
C GLY A 130 -0.35 -6.66 39.32
N LEU A 131 -0.21 -5.67 40.22
CA LEU A 131 -1.25 -4.67 40.47
C LEU A 131 -1.20 -3.56 39.42
N LEU A 132 -2.36 -3.16 38.90
CA LEU A 132 -2.47 -2.11 37.89
C LEU A 132 -2.13 -0.75 38.50
N ILE A 133 -1.04 -0.15 38.03
CA ILE A 133 -0.56 1.17 38.46
C ILE A 133 -1.27 2.27 37.68
N LYS A 134 -1.38 2.12 36.35
CA LYS A 134 -1.91 3.17 35.46
C LYS A 134 -2.32 2.61 34.10
N ASN A 135 -3.47 3.09 33.60
CA ASN A 135 -3.87 2.98 32.20
C ASN A 135 -3.85 4.36 31.54
N THR A 136 -3.23 4.45 30.37
CA THR A 136 -3.19 5.69 29.57
C THR A 136 -3.69 5.41 28.17
N HIS A 137 -4.59 6.26 27.68
CA HIS A 137 -5.19 6.19 26.35
C HIS A 137 -4.54 7.20 25.41
N ILE A 138 -4.08 6.75 24.25
CA ILE A 138 -3.52 7.61 23.20
C ILE A 138 -4.32 7.36 21.92
N PHE A 139 -4.94 8.42 21.39
CA PHE A 139 -5.64 8.41 20.11
C PHE A 139 -4.70 8.95 19.03
N LEU A 140 -4.60 8.23 17.91
CA LEU A 140 -3.93 8.67 16.68
C LEU A 140 -4.96 8.90 15.57
#